data_AF-A0A3D8M3V3-F1
#
_entry.id   AF-A0A3D8M3V3-F1
#
_cell.length_a   1.000
_cell.length_b   1.000
_cell.length_c   1.000
_cell.angle_alpha   90.00
_cell.angle_beta   90.00
_cell.angle_gamma   90.00
#
_symmetry.space_group_name_H-M   'P 1'
#
loop_
_entity.id
_entity.type
_entity.pdbx_description
1 polymer ?
#
loop_
_entity_poly.entity_id
_entity_poly.type
_entity_poly.pdbx_seq_one_letter_code
_entity_poly.pdbx_strand_id
1 'polypeptide(L)'
;MLGRIYIARPRANTRFCKIGMTSGREVTDRMQELNSTGYGGFCDWEAIKSVVVINPLEIEKHLHTKYREWKVPLNSEQEVFVIDDIELLFEELAKYNHLSVEEHQEEVLKIKAGMAAAHLAEVTRLRSEVSSLDTKLVRLSSAYTRSQDELRALQRKYEDLLEKSKNNYKKEPQPYKHLRVCCTSCAQRYDVFVAFGQSLTICPNCKIKNSVKNIDWSNS
;
A
#
# COMPACT_ATOMS: atom_id res chain seq x y z
N MET A 1 4.43 -2.56 34.88
CA MET A 1 5.24 -1.62 34.07
C MET A 1 6.28 -0.97 34.97
N LEU A 2 7.56 -0.99 34.61
CA LEU A 2 8.63 -0.35 35.37
C LEU A 2 8.72 1.14 35.01
N GLY A 3 9.03 1.98 35.99
CA GLY A 3 9.32 3.38 35.77
C GLY A 3 9.93 4.04 37.01
N ARG A 4 9.90 5.36 37.05
CA ARG A 4 10.44 6.14 38.16
C ARG A 4 9.39 7.08 38.72
N ILE A 5 9.36 7.19 40.04
CA ILE A 5 8.78 8.34 40.73
C ILE A 5 9.92 9.31 40.99
N TYR A 6 9.67 10.60 40.73
CA TYR A 6 10.60 11.67 41.03
C TYR A 6 9.93 12.76 41.85
N ILE A 7 10.76 13.45 42.64
CA ILE A 7 10.41 14.68 43.32
C ILE A 7 11.27 15.76 42.69
N ALA A 8 10.61 16.81 42.22
CA ALA A 8 11.27 17.99 41.70
C ALA A 8 10.97 19.22 42.56
N ARG A 9 11.92 20.15 42.64
CA ARG A 9 11.75 21.46 43.27
C ARG A 9 12.26 22.56 42.35
N PRO A 10 11.67 23.76 42.35
CA PRO A 10 12.26 24.90 41.64
C PRO A 10 13.38 25.49 42.50
N ARG A 11 14.52 25.79 41.87
CA ARG A 11 15.69 26.34 42.57
C ARG A 11 15.39 27.71 43.20
N ALA A 12 14.55 28.50 42.56
CA ALA A 12 14.12 29.82 43.04
C ALA A 12 13.22 29.75 44.29
N ASN A 13 12.53 28.62 44.54
CA ASN A 13 11.67 28.49 45.71
C ASN A 13 11.47 27.02 46.13
N THR A 14 12.35 26.56 47.01
CA THR A 14 12.38 25.17 47.49
C THR A 14 11.17 24.75 48.33
N ARG A 15 10.25 25.67 48.68
CA ARG A 15 9.00 25.33 49.39
C ARG A 15 8.04 24.53 48.53
N PHE A 16 8.08 24.77 47.22
CA PHE A 16 7.24 24.06 46.27
C PHE A 16 7.93 22.79 45.81
N CYS A 17 7.16 21.73 45.63
CA CYS A 17 7.63 20.53 44.98
C CYS A 17 6.59 19.96 44.04
N LYS A 18 7.07 19.19 43.07
CA LYS A 18 6.27 18.36 42.20
C LYS A 18 6.62 16.90 42.47
N ILE A 19 5.59 16.12 42.77
CA ILE A 19 5.66 14.66 42.68
C ILE A 19 5.27 14.32 41.24
N GLY A 20 6.05 13.47 40.59
CA GLY A 20 5.80 13.12 39.20
C GLY A 20 6.33 11.74 38.86
N MET A 21 5.86 11.19 37.74
CA MET A 21 6.35 9.91 37.25
C MET A 21 6.85 9.93 35.81
N THR A 22 7.69 8.95 35.48
CA THR A 22 8.12 8.66 34.12
C THR A 22 8.20 7.16 33.86
N SER A 23 7.74 6.73 32.69
CA SER A 23 7.85 5.36 32.18
C SER A 23 8.59 5.37 30.85
N GLY A 24 9.76 4.72 30.77
CA GLY A 24 10.53 4.61 29.54
C GLY A 24 11.27 5.88 29.08
N ARG A 25 11.16 7.00 29.82
CA ARG A 25 11.94 8.24 29.59
C ARG A 25 12.82 8.56 30.80
N GLU A 26 13.88 9.32 30.58
CA GLU A 26 14.72 9.78 31.68
C GLU A 26 14.04 10.90 32.49
N VAL A 27 14.41 11.03 33.77
CA VAL A 27 13.89 12.11 34.63
C VAL A 27 14.39 13.47 34.15
N THR A 28 15.60 13.52 33.58
CA THR A 28 16.22 14.68 32.93
C THR A 28 15.33 15.26 31.81
N ASP A 29 14.79 14.40 30.94
CA ASP A 29 13.87 14.81 29.87
C ASP A 29 12.60 15.47 30.44
N ARG A 30 12.08 14.94 31.56
CA ARG A 30 10.92 15.52 32.24
C ARG A 30 11.25 16.86 32.87
N MET A 31 12.46 17.05 33.43
CA MET A 31 12.87 18.35 33.96
C MET A 31 12.95 19.42 32.86
N GLN A 32 13.48 19.06 31.69
CA GLN A 32 13.49 19.97 30.53
C GLN A 32 12.08 20.39 30.11
N GLU A 33 11.12 19.47 30.12
CA GLU A 33 9.71 19.74 29.78
C GLU A 33 9.04 20.66 30.80
N LEU A 34 9.27 20.45 32.10
CA LEU A 34 8.74 21.36 33.14
C LEU A 34 9.33 22.77 33.00
N ASN A 35 10.62 22.86 32.69
CA ASN A 35 11.34 24.13 32.57
C ASN A 35 10.97 24.90 31.31
N SER A 36 10.71 24.22 30.19
CA SER A 36 10.30 24.86 28.94
C SER A 36 8.85 25.39 28.98
N THR A 37 8.00 24.76 29.79
CA THR A 37 6.57 25.11 29.90
C THR A 37 6.27 26.12 31.02
N GLY A 38 7.23 26.43 31.89
CA GLY A 38 7.00 27.27 33.06
C GLY A 38 6.03 26.65 34.05
N TYR A 39 6.12 25.33 34.26
CA TYR A 39 5.17 24.57 35.08
C TYR A 39 5.06 25.14 36.49
N GLY A 40 3.83 25.39 36.96
CA GLY A 40 3.60 26.00 38.27
C GLY A 40 4.12 27.44 38.42
N GLY A 41 4.45 28.11 37.31
CA GLY A 41 5.07 29.44 37.31
C GLY A 41 6.59 29.43 37.48
N PHE A 42 7.24 28.26 37.42
CA PHE A 42 8.68 28.11 37.56
C PHE A 42 9.31 27.48 36.31
N CYS A 43 10.51 27.94 35.94
CA CYS A 43 11.27 27.46 34.78
C CYS A 43 12.61 26.82 35.16
N ASP A 44 12.81 26.54 36.45
CA ASP A 44 14.08 26.12 37.04
C ASP A 44 13.94 24.92 37.99
N TRP A 45 13.01 24.02 37.65
CA TRP A 45 12.82 22.72 38.27
C TRP A 45 14.07 21.86 38.15
N GLU A 46 14.43 21.25 39.27
CA GLU A 46 15.45 20.20 39.38
C GLU A 46 14.88 18.98 40.10
N ALA A 47 15.28 17.79 39.68
CA ALA A 47 14.92 16.56 40.36
C ALA A 47 15.84 16.34 41.57
N ILE A 48 15.27 16.38 42.77
CA ILE A 48 16.01 16.22 44.03
C ILE A 48 16.08 14.78 44.49
N LYS A 49 15.11 13.95 44.10
CA LYS A 49 15.07 12.52 44.40
C LYS A 49 14.33 11.79 43.31
N SER A 50 14.78 10.58 42.99
CA SER A 50 14.00 9.65 42.20
C SER A 50 14.21 8.22 42.70
N VAL A 51 13.19 7.40 42.56
CA VAL A 51 13.22 5.97 42.92
C VAL A 51 12.63 5.16 41.77
N VAL A 52 13.18 3.98 41.54
CA VAL A 52 12.66 3.03 40.56
C VAL A 52 11.54 2.24 41.23
N VAL A 53 10.40 2.16 40.57
CA VAL A 53 9.22 1.51 41.14
C VAL A 53 8.53 0.60 40.13
N ILE A 54 7.82 -0.39 40.66
CA ILE A 54 6.87 -1.20 39.89
C ILE A 54 5.53 -0.45 39.91
N ASN A 55 4.99 -0.18 38.72
CA ASN A 55 3.75 0.56 38.51
C ASN A 55 3.79 2.03 39.00
N PRO A 56 4.58 2.89 38.33
CA PRO A 56 4.71 4.31 38.71
C PRO A 56 3.38 5.08 38.71
N LEU A 57 2.42 4.72 37.86
CA LEU A 57 1.13 5.40 37.79
C LEU A 57 0.30 5.23 39.07
N GLU A 58 0.26 4.01 39.62
CA GLU A 58 -0.48 3.75 40.86
C GLU A 58 0.18 4.44 42.06
N ILE A 59 1.50 4.44 42.12
CA ILE A 59 2.25 5.05 43.21
C ILE A 59 2.13 6.58 43.16
N GLU A 60 2.25 7.22 41.99
CA GLU A 60 2.02 8.66 41.83
C GLU A 60 0.61 9.05 42.30
N LYS A 61 -0.40 8.31 41.85
CA LYS A 61 -1.80 8.53 42.26
C LYS A 61 -1.99 8.38 43.77
N HIS A 62 -1.36 7.38 44.38
CA HIS A 62 -1.40 7.17 45.82
C HIS A 62 -0.77 8.37 46.56
N LEU A 63 0.42 8.80 46.15
CA LEU A 63 1.13 9.94 46.76
C LEU A 63 0.33 11.24 46.59
N HIS A 64 -0.23 11.50 45.41
CA HIS A 64 -1.06 12.69 45.17
C HIS A 64 -2.33 12.69 46.03
N THR A 65 -2.91 11.51 46.29
CA THR A 65 -4.06 11.36 47.19
C THR A 65 -3.66 11.60 48.64
N LYS A 66 -2.53 11.02 49.08
CA LYS A 66 -2.01 11.13 50.45
C LYS A 66 -1.63 12.57 50.81
N TYR A 67 -1.04 13.30 49.87
CA TYR A 67 -0.58 14.68 50.08
C TYR A 67 -1.52 15.74 49.50
N ARG A 68 -2.79 15.37 49.28
CA ARG A 68 -3.79 16.24 48.67
C ARG A 68 -4.00 17.56 49.42
N GLU A 69 -3.93 17.54 50.75
CA GLU A 69 -4.11 18.73 51.60
C GLU A 69 -3.00 19.78 51.39
N TRP A 70 -1.84 19.34 50.89
CA TRP A 70 -0.69 20.20 50.60
C TRP A 70 -0.63 20.64 49.14
N LYS A 71 -1.61 20.24 48.32
CA LYS A 71 -1.69 20.64 46.91
C LYS A 71 -2.02 22.12 46.81
N VAL A 72 -1.21 22.86 46.05
CA VAL A 72 -1.47 24.24 45.71
C VAL A 72 -2.65 24.29 44.74
N PRO A 73 -3.69 25.10 45.00
CA PRO A 73 -4.79 25.29 44.05
C PRO A 73 -4.32 26.17 42.88
N LEU A 74 -3.53 25.58 41.99
CA LEU A 74 -3.23 26.11 40.66
C LEU A 74 -4.34 25.67 39.68
N ASN A 75 -4.29 26.18 38.44
CA ASN A 75 -5.17 25.71 37.36
C ASN A 75 -5.20 24.17 37.33
N SER A 76 -6.38 23.59 37.03
CA SER A 76 -6.74 22.19 37.31
C SER A 76 -5.78 21.10 36.80
N GLU A 77 -4.88 21.43 35.88
CA GLU A 77 -3.91 20.51 35.26
C GLU A 77 -2.53 20.49 35.94
N GLN A 78 -2.23 21.45 36.82
CA GLN A 78 -0.92 21.54 37.47
C GLN A 78 -0.97 21.03 38.91
N GLU A 79 -0.10 20.07 39.20
CA GLU A 79 0.01 19.40 40.49
C GLU A 79 1.34 19.78 41.14
N VAL A 80 1.27 20.85 41.94
CA VAL A 80 2.36 21.38 42.76
C VAL A 80 1.92 21.30 44.22
N PHE A 81 2.85 20.97 45.09
CA PHE A 81 2.61 20.76 46.52
C PHE A 81 3.51 21.69 47.34
N VAL A 82 3.04 22.13 48.50
CA VAL A 82 3.83 22.84 49.52
C VAL A 82 4.11 21.85 50.65
N ILE A 83 5.33 21.31 50.66
CA ILE A 83 5.73 20.31 51.65
C ILE A 83 6.90 20.90 52.43
N ASP A 84 6.61 21.31 53.67
CA ASP A 84 7.60 21.95 54.56
C ASP A 84 8.68 20.96 55.00
N ASP A 85 8.32 19.68 55.19
CA ASP A 85 9.25 18.59 55.50
C ASP A 85 9.38 17.61 54.34
N ILE A 86 10.43 17.81 53.54
CA ILE A 86 10.71 16.97 52.37
C ILE A 86 11.24 15.59 52.74
N GLU A 87 11.83 15.44 53.93
CA GLU A 87 12.41 14.19 54.38
C GLU A 87 11.30 13.17 54.62
N LEU A 88 10.14 13.58 55.14
CA LEU A 88 8.94 12.73 55.22
C LEU A 88 8.52 12.17 53.86
N LEU A 89 8.64 12.97 52.80
CA LEU A 89 8.33 12.51 51.45
C LEU A 89 9.42 11.55 50.92
N PHE A 90 10.68 11.78 51.27
CA PHE A 90 11.77 10.87 50.92
C PHE A 90 11.66 9.51 51.61
N GLU A 91 11.34 9.49 52.90
CA GLU A 91 11.07 8.27 53.66
C GLU A 91 9.87 7.51 53.07
N GLU A 92 8.82 8.23 52.68
CA GLU A 92 7.68 7.62 52.04
C GLU A 92 8.04 7.01 50.68
N LEU A 93 8.82 7.70 49.85
CA LEU A 93 9.32 7.15 48.58
C LEU A 93 10.23 5.95 48.78
N ALA A 94 11.03 5.92 49.85
CA ALA A 94 11.91 4.80 50.13
C ALA A 94 11.15 3.48 50.34
N LYS A 95 9.90 3.53 50.84
CA LYS A 95 9.02 2.36 51.00
C LYS A 95 8.65 1.69 49.66
N TYR A 96 8.65 2.48 48.58
CA TYR A 96 8.32 2.00 47.24
C TYR A 96 9.53 1.58 46.41
N ASN A 97 10.75 1.70 46.98
CA ASN A 97 11.97 1.27 46.33
C ASN A 97 12.04 -0.27 46.34
N HIS A 98 11.23 -0.89 45.48
CA HIS A 98 10.95 -2.32 45.47
C HIS A 98 11.97 -3.15 44.69
N LEU A 99 12.99 -2.52 44.07
CA LEU A 99 13.98 -3.22 43.26
C LEU A 99 15.37 -2.75 43.64
N SER A 100 16.26 -3.70 43.95
CA SER A 100 17.68 -3.40 43.97
C SER A 100 18.12 -2.98 42.56
N VAL A 101 19.23 -2.24 42.45
CA VAL A 101 19.80 -1.88 41.15
C VAL A 101 20.10 -3.13 40.31
N GLU A 102 20.46 -4.26 40.94
CA GLU A 102 20.70 -5.53 40.26
C GLU A 102 19.43 -6.13 39.65
N GLU A 103 18.32 -6.17 40.41
CA GLU A 103 17.05 -6.72 39.92
C GLU A 103 16.48 -5.88 38.76
N HIS A 104 16.67 -4.55 38.81
CA HIS A 104 16.31 -3.68 37.69
C HIS A 104 17.15 -3.97 36.44
N GLN A 105 18.46 -4.19 36.59
CA GLN A 105 19.33 -4.52 35.47
C GLN A 105 18.95 -5.87 34.84
N GLU A 106 18.61 -6.87 35.66
CA GLU A 106 18.20 -8.18 35.16
C GLU A 106 16.90 -8.10 34.33
N GLU A 107 15.89 -7.37 34.81
CA GLU A 107 14.64 -7.17 34.06
C GLU A 107 14.86 -6.37 32.76
N VAL A 108 15.69 -5.33 32.79
CA VAL A 108 16.07 -4.59 31.57
C VAL A 108 16.75 -5.52 30.56
N LEU A 109 17.62 -6.43 31.00
CA LEU A 109 18.27 -7.40 30.12
C LEU A 109 17.26 -8.40 29.53
N LYS A 110 16.32 -8.93 30.34
CA LYS A 110 15.25 -9.82 29.85
C LYS A 110 14.39 -9.14 28.79
N ILE A 111 13.97 -7.89 29.03
CA ILE A 111 13.17 -7.12 28.08
C ILE A 111 13.96 -6.89 26.78
N LYS A 112 15.23 -6.48 26.87
CA LYS A 112 16.08 -6.28 25.70
C LYS A 112 16.27 -7.56 24.89
N ALA A 113 16.48 -8.70 25.55
CA ALA A 113 16.60 -10.00 24.89
C ALA A 113 15.29 -10.40 24.18
N GLY A 114 14.15 -10.23 24.84
CA GLY A 114 12.83 -10.51 24.26
C GLY A 114 12.53 -9.64 23.04
N MET A 115 12.83 -8.33 23.11
CA MET A 115 12.69 -7.41 21.97
C MET A 115 13.60 -7.79 20.81
N ALA A 116 14.86 -8.13 21.08
CA ALA A 116 15.80 -8.57 20.05
C ALA A 116 15.32 -9.85 19.35
N ALA A 117 14.81 -10.83 20.10
CA ALA A 117 14.26 -12.05 19.55
C ALA A 117 13.01 -11.79 18.68
N ALA A 118 12.10 -10.94 19.14
CA ALA A 118 10.91 -10.56 18.38
C ALA A 118 11.26 -9.83 17.09
N HIS A 119 12.20 -8.86 17.14
CA HIS A 119 12.69 -8.17 15.95
C HIS A 119 13.36 -9.13 14.96
N LEU A 120 14.17 -10.07 15.44
CA LEU A 120 14.83 -11.05 14.58
C LEU A 120 13.80 -11.97 13.88
N ALA A 121 12.76 -12.41 14.60
CA ALA A 121 11.68 -13.20 14.04
C ALA A 121 10.93 -12.43 12.95
N GLU A 122 10.61 -11.16 13.19
CA GLU A 122 9.91 -10.32 12.21
C GLU A 122 10.76 -10.02 10.97
N VAL A 123 12.05 -9.72 11.15
CA VAL A 123 12.99 -9.55 10.03
C VAL A 123 13.08 -10.82 9.19
N THR A 124 13.08 -12.00 9.84
CA THR A 124 13.11 -13.28 9.14
C THR A 124 11.84 -13.49 8.33
N ARG A 125 10.67 -13.22 8.93
CA ARG A 125 9.36 -13.30 8.26
C ARG A 125 9.29 -12.39 7.03
N LEU A 126 9.68 -11.12 7.19
CA LEU A 126 9.68 -10.14 6.10
C LEU A 126 10.64 -10.54 4.97
N ARG A 127 11.82 -11.08 5.30
CA ARG A 127 12.76 -11.60 4.28
C ARG A 127 12.16 -12.75 3.47
N SER A 128 11.46 -13.68 4.12
CA SER A 128 10.74 -14.76 3.43
C SER A 128 9.62 -14.24 2.54
N GLU A 129 8.89 -13.22 3.00
CA GLU A 129 7.82 -12.59 2.22
C GLU A 129 8.36 -11.90 0.96
N VAL A 130 9.43 -11.12 1.09
CA VAL A 130 10.11 -10.48 -0.05
C VAL A 130 10.59 -11.52 -1.06
N SER A 131 11.24 -12.59 -0.62
CA SER A 131 11.71 -13.66 -1.52
C SER A 131 10.57 -14.35 -2.29
N SER A 132 9.42 -14.55 -1.63
CA SER A 132 8.21 -15.07 -2.26
C SER A 132 7.66 -14.11 -3.32
N LEU A 133 7.60 -12.82 -3.02
CA LEU A 133 7.15 -11.78 -3.95
C LEU A 133 8.09 -11.66 -5.17
N ASP A 134 9.40 -11.70 -4.97
CA ASP A 134 10.38 -11.70 -6.07
C ASP A 134 10.16 -12.88 -7.02
N THR A 135 9.94 -14.08 -6.45
CA THR A 135 9.62 -15.27 -7.24
C THR A 135 8.35 -15.09 -8.06
N LYS A 136 7.30 -14.47 -7.48
CA LYS A 136 6.05 -14.15 -8.19
C LYS A 136 6.29 -13.12 -9.30
N LEU A 137 7.10 -12.09 -9.04
CA LEU A 137 7.42 -11.04 -10.00
C LEU A 137 8.16 -11.61 -11.21
N VAL A 138 9.14 -12.49 -10.99
CA VAL A 138 9.84 -13.20 -12.08
C VAL A 138 8.88 -14.02 -12.93
N ARG A 139 7.95 -14.75 -12.30
CA ARG A 139 6.93 -15.53 -13.01
C ARG A 139 5.98 -14.66 -13.83
N LEU A 140 5.52 -13.55 -13.27
CA LEU A 140 4.66 -12.58 -13.96
C LEU A 140 5.38 -11.91 -15.13
N SER A 141 6.63 -11.50 -14.93
CA SER A 141 7.48 -10.93 -15.99
C SER A 141 7.63 -11.91 -17.16
N SER A 142 7.91 -13.18 -16.87
CA SER A 142 7.99 -14.23 -17.90
C SER A 142 6.66 -14.45 -18.63
N ALA A 143 5.53 -14.41 -17.92
CA ALA A 143 4.20 -14.53 -18.53
C ALA A 143 3.87 -13.32 -19.42
N TYR A 144 4.25 -12.12 -18.99
CA TYR A 144 4.10 -10.89 -19.75
C TYR A 144 4.90 -10.93 -21.06
N THR A 145 6.17 -11.37 -21.00
CA THR A 145 7.00 -11.54 -22.20
C THR A 145 6.37 -12.52 -23.19
N ARG A 146 5.91 -13.69 -22.73
CA ARG A 146 5.20 -14.66 -23.59
C ARG A 146 3.98 -14.05 -24.26
N SER A 147 3.17 -13.31 -23.50
CA SER A 147 1.97 -12.65 -24.03
C SER A 147 2.32 -11.58 -25.07
N GLN A 148 3.42 -10.83 -24.87
CA GLN A 148 3.91 -9.88 -25.87
C GLN A 148 4.37 -10.57 -27.16
N ASP A 149 5.07 -11.70 -27.06
CA ASP A 149 5.53 -12.45 -28.22
C ASP A 149 4.37 -13.05 -29.03
N GLU A 150 3.35 -13.57 -28.35
CA GLU A 150 2.10 -14.02 -28.98
C GLU A 150 1.39 -12.89 -29.72
N LEU A 151 1.32 -11.70 -29.12
CA LEU A 151 0.69 -10.53 -29.72
C LEU A 151 1.44 -10.07 -30.98
N ARG A 152 2.78 -10.06 -30.94
CA ARG A 152 3.63 -9.79 -32.13
C ARG A 152 3.47 -10.87 -33.20
N ALA A 153 3.31 -12.14 -32.82
CA ALA A 153 3.08 -13.22 -33.79
C ALA A 153 1.71 -13.08 -34.47
N LEU A 154 0.67 -12.71 -33.72
CA LEU A 154 -0.66 -12.43 -34.26
C LEU A 154 -0.67 -11.21 -35.19
N GLN A 155 0.02 -10.12 -34.81
CA GLN A 155 0.17 -8.94 -35.67
C GLN A 155 0.80 -9.29 -37.02
N ARG A 156 1.90 -10.06 -37.02
CA ARG A 156 2.55 -10.53 -38.25
C ARG A 156 1.63 -11.39 -39.11
N LYS A 157 0.85 -12.29 -38.51
CA LYS A 157 -0.15 -13.11 -39.23
C LYS A 157 -1.23 -12.23 -39.87
N TYR A 158 -1.70 -11.22 -39.14
CA TYR A 158 -2.71 -10.29 -39.64
C TYR A 158 -2.20 -9.48 -40.84
N GLU A 159 -0.97 -8.97 -40.77
CA GLU A 159 -0.31 -8.25 -41.87
C GLU A 159 -0.14 -9.14 -43.12
N ASP A 160 0.32 -10.38 -42.95
CA ASP A 160 0.46 -11.35 -44.04
C ASP A 160 -0.89 -11.67 -44.72
N LEU A 161 -1.96 -11.84 -43.94
CA LEU A 161 -3.30 -12.04 -44.47
C LEU A 161 -3.82 -10.81 -45.23
N LEU A 162 -3.56 -9.61 -44.71
CA LEU A 162 -3.87 -8.35 -45.39
C LEU A 162 -3.17 -8.24 -46.74
N GLU A 163 -1.88 -8.58 -46.78
CA GLU A 163 -1.09 -8.52 -48.01
C GLU A 163 -1.56 -9.57 -49.04
N LYS A 164 -1.85 -10.80 -48.59
CA LYS A 164 -2.47 -11.84 -49.43
C LYS A 164 -3.83 -11.41 -49.98
N SER A 165 -4.65 -10.75 -49.17
CA SER A 165 -5.95 -10.20 -49.61
C SER A 165 -5.77 -9.12 -50.68
N LYS A 166 -4.87 -8.16 -50.48
CA LYS A 166 -4.55 -7.12 -51.47
C LYS A 166 -4.08 -7.72 -52.79
N ASN A 167 -3.22 -8.74 -52.73
CA ASN A 167 -2.69 -9.40 -53.93
C ASN A 167 -3.75 -10.26 -54.64
N ASN A 168 -4.71 -10.84 -53.91
CA ASN A 168 -5.86 -11.51 -54.51
C ASN A 168 -6.84 -10.53 -55.17
N TYR A 169 -7.03 -9.32 -54.61
CA TYR A 169 -7.83 -8.27 -55.22
C TYR A 169 -7.19 -7.66 -56.49
N LYS A 170 -5.87 -7.78 -56.65
CA LYS A 170 -5.14 -7.35 -57.86
C LYS A 170 -5.13 -8.39 -58.98
N LYS A 171 -5.70 -9.59 -58.78
CA LYS A 171 -5.94 -10.50 -59.91
C LYS A 171 -6.95 -9.85 -60.84
N GLU A 172 -6.59 -9.79 -62.11
CA GLU A 172 -7.23 -9.03 -63.20
C GLU A 172 -8.76 -9.00 -63.11
N PRO A 173 -9.42 -7.86 -63.45
CA PRO A 173 -10.85 -7.86 -63.66
C PRO A 173 -11.16 -8.99 -64.65
N GLN A 174 -11.94 -9.98 -64.20
CA GLN A 174 -12.23 -11.13 -65.06
C GLN A 174 -12.79 -10.61 -66.38
N PRO A 175 -12.27 -11.08 -67.54
CA PRO A 175 -12.75 -10.62 -68.82
C PRO A 175 -14.23 -10.98 -68.94
N TYR A 176 -15.10 -9.97 -68.80
CA TYR A 176 -16.50 -10.13 -69.14
C TYR A 176 -16.60 -10.05 -70.67
N LYS A 177 -17.16 -11.08 -71.29
CA LYS A 177 -17.53 -10.99 -72.71
C LYS A 177 -18.95 -10.43 -72.80
N HIS A 178 -19.09 -9.36 -73.56
CA HIS A 178 -20.39 -8.83 -73.94
C HIS A 178 -20.92 -9.66 -75.12
N LEU A 179 -21.97 -10.44 -74.87
CA LEU A 179 -22.56 -11.32 -75.87
C LEU A 179 -23.96 -10.86 -76.22
N ARG A 180 -24.23 -10.79 -77.52
CA ARG A 180 -25.58 -10.55 -78.02
C ARG A 180 -26.26 -11.90 -78.26
N VAL A 181 -27.28 -12.19 -77.46
CA VAL A 181 -28.01 -13.46 -77.49
C VAL A 181 -29.36 -13.24 -78.16
N CYS A 182 -29.78 -14.19 -78.99
CA CYS A 182 -31.12 -14.22 -79.57
C CYS A 182 -32.01 -15.17 -78.76
N CYS A 183 -33.18 -14.71 -78.31
CA CYS A 183 -34.10 -15.57 -77.59
C CYS A 183 -34.67 -16.66 -78.50
N THR A 184 -34.58 -17.92 -78.08
CA THR A 184 -35.09 -19.07 -78.84
C THR A 184 -36.61 -19.07 -78.98
N SER A 185 -37.34 -18.43 -78.07
CA SER A 185 -38.80 -18.39 -78.08
C SER A 185 -39.38 -17.18 -78.81
N CYS A 186 -38.79 -15.99 -78.66
CA CYS A 186 -39.36 -14.75 -79.19
C CYS A 186 -38.46 -14.04 -80.21
N ALA A 187 -37.34 -14.64 -80.61
CA ALA A 187 -36.36 -14.10 -81.57
C ALA A 187 -35.76 -12.72 -81.24
N GLN A 188 -36.04 -12.17 -80.06
CA GLN A 188 -35.51 -10.87 -79.66
C GLN A 188 -34.03 -10.98 -79.30
N ARG A 189 -33.23 -10.06 -79.82
CA ARG A 189 -31.82 -9.93 -79.47
C ARG A 189 -31.67 -9.06 -78.23
N TYR A 190 -30.87 -9.51 -77.27
CA TYR A 190 -30.53 -8.75 -76.07
C TYR A 190 -29.09 -9.03 -75.67
N ASP A 191 -28.49 -8.05 -75.00
CA ASP A 191 -27.10 -8.12 -74.61
C ASP A 191 -26.95 -8.70 -73.20
N VAL A 192 -25.93 -9.53 -72.99
CA VAL A 192 -25.65 -10.21 -71.73
C VAL A 192 -24.17 -10.08 -71.41
N PHE A 193 -23.87 -9.74 -70.16
CA PHE A 193 -22.53 -9.82 -69.60
C PHE A 193 -22.33 -11.21 -69.01
N VAL A 194 -21.41 -11.98 -69.58
CA VAL A 194 -21.08 -13.33 -69.11
C VAL A 194 -19.68 -13.34 -68.50
N ALA A 195 -19.60 -13.77 -67.25
CA ALA A 195 -18.35 -14.16 -66.60
C ALA A 195 -18.28 -15.70 -66.57
N PHE A 196 -17.09 -16.26 -66.87
CA PHE A 196 -16.73 -17.68 -66.95
C PHE A 196 -17.82 -18.75 -66.68
N GLY A 197 -18.14 -19.56 -67.69
CA GLY A 197 -18.98 -20.76 -67.58
C GLY A 197 -20.32 -20.69 -68.33
N GLN A 198 -21.17 -21.71 -68.12
CA GLN A 198 -22.55 -21.71 -68.64
C GLN A 198 -23.36 -20.64 -67.91
N SER A 199 -23.76 -19.59 -68.63
CA SER A 199 -24.68 -18.59 -68.09
C SER A 199 -26.11 -18.93 -68.52
N LEU A 200 -26.97 -19.16 -67.52
CA LEU A 200 -28.41 -19.17 -67.71
C LEU A 200 -28.88 -17.72 -67.77
N THR A 201 -29.37 -17.31 -68.93
CA THR A 201 -29.83 -15.93 -69.14
C THR A 201 -31.33 -15.93 -69.31
N ILE A 202 -32.02 -14.98 -68.68
CA ILE A 202 -33.47 -14.86 -68.78
C ILE A 202 -33.77 -13.81 -69.84
N CYS A 203 -34.56 -14.17 -70.86
CA CYS A 203 -34.97 -13.20 -71.86
C CYS A 203 -35.80 -12.09 -71.19
N PRO A 204 -35.48 -10.79 -71.38
CA PRO A 204 -36.19 -9.72 -70.71
C PRO A 204 -37.66 -9.64 -71.10
N ASN A 205 -38.02 -10.10 -72.31
CA ASN A 205 -39.36 -10.01 -72.87
C ASN A 205 -40.25 -11.20 -72.49
N CYS A 206 -39.85 -12.44 -72.79
CA CYS A 206 -40.68 -13.62 -72.53
C CYS A 206 -40.31 -14.40 -71.24
N LYS A 207 -39.31 -13.95 -70.48
CA LYS A 207 -38.85 -14.55 -69.21
C LYS A 207 -38.41 -16.03 -69.29
N ILE A 208 -38.24 -16.58 -70.49
CA ILE A 208 -37.71 -17.93 -70.70
C ILE A 208 -36.20 -17.95 -70.49
N LYS A 209 -35.71 -19.02 -69.86
CA LYS A 209 -34.28 -19.28 -69.68
C LYS A 209 -33.67 -19.74 -70.99
N ASN A 210 -32.71 -18.99 -71.51
CA ASN A 210 -31.83 -19.41 -72.60
C ASN A 210 -30.51 -19.89 -72.00
N SER A 211 -30.05 -21.07 -72.42
CA SER A 211 -28.71 -21.55 -72.10
C SER A 211 -27.73 -21.12 -73.19
N VAL A 212 -26.72 -20.34 -72.84
CA VAL A 212 -25.57 -20.12 -73.73
C VAL A 212 -24.52 -21.18 -73.39
N LYS A 213 -24.31 -22.16 -74.28
CA LYS A 213 -23.30 -23.22 -74.12
C LYS A 213 -22.11 -22.95 -75.04
N ASN A 214 -20.90 -23.27 -74.56
CA ASN A 214 -19.63 -23.16 -75.28
C ASN A 214 -19.36 -21.77 -75.87
N ILE A 215 -19.17 -20.78 -74.99
CA ILE A 215 -18.51 -19.53 -75.40
C ILE A 215 -17.05 -19.90 -75.66
N ASP A 216 -16.62 -19.82 -76.91
CA ASP A 216 -15.22 -20.02 -77.25
C ASP A 216 -14.42 -18.77 -76.82
N TRP A 217 -13.49 -18.98 -75.89
CA TRP A 217 -12.68 -17.89 -75.34
C TRP A 217 -11.38 -17.67 -76.13
N SER A 218 -11.09 -18.51 -77.15
CA SER A 218 -9.81 -18.55 -77.86
C SER A 218 -9.55 -17.42 -78.87
N ASN A 219 -10.53 -16.59 -79.21
CA ASN A 219 -10.36 -15.41 -80.06
C ASN A 219 -10.39 -14.11 -79.22
N SER A 220 -9.39 -13.91 -78.38
CA SER A 220 -9.12 -12.62 -77.70
C SER A 220 -7.71 -12.18 -78.03
#